data_AF-A0A256ZGN2-F1
#
_entry.id   AF-A0A256ZGN2-F1
#
_cell.length_a   1.000
_cell.length_b   1.000
_cell.length_c   1.000
_cell.angle_alpha   90.00
_cell.angle_beta   90.00
_cell.angle_gamma   90.00
#
_symmetry.space_group_name_H-M   'P 1'
#
loop_
_entity.id
_entity.type
_entity.pdbx_description
1 polymer ?
#
loop_
_entity_poly.entity_id
_entity_poly.type
_entity_poly.pdbx_seq_one_letter_code
_entity_poly.pdbx_strand_id
1 'polypeptide(L)'
;MSEEMRAKLRAAFEAFSSERVRWLLGRSRHIAEVGKLKPEETRELIRSILAEELERGLIVSELKANGPLTVPELAQRTGLPKRKIMWHLICMMKEGRVAIRGKKGDYYAFSVP
;
A
#
# COMPACT_ATOMS: atom_id res chain seq x y z
N MET A 1 -9.21 -7.44 -21.31
CA MET A 1 -8.43 -6.80 -20.21
C MET A 1 -7.56 -7.86 -19.57
N SER A 2 -6.24 -7.67 -19.53
CA SER A 2 -5.28 -8.62 -18.93
C SER A 2 -5.46 -8.71 -17.41
N GLU A 3 -5.06 -9.83 -16.79
CA GLU A 3 -5.15 -10.02 -15.34
C GLU A 3 -4.25 -9.02 -14.58
N GLU A 4 -3.10 -8.69 -15.14
CA GLU A 4 -2.21 -7.66 -14.63
C GLU A 4 -2.91 -6.28 -14.55
N MET A 5 -3.67 -5.91 -15.58
CA MET A 5 -4.42 -4.64 -15.59
C MET A 5 -5.51 -4.65 -14.51
N ARG A 6 -6.20 -5.79 -14.32
CA ARG A 6 -7.20 -5.93 -13.24
C ARG A 6 -6.56 -5.77 -11.86
N ALA A 7 -5.40 -6.39 -11.64
CA ALA A 7 -4.66 -6.26 -10.38
C ALA A 7 -4.25 -4.81 -10.10
N LYS A 8 -3.74 -4.09 -11.11
CA LYS A 8 -3.40 -2.66 -11.01
C LYS A 8 -4.62 -1.80 -10.70
N LEU A 9 -5.76 -2.06 -11.33
CA LEU A 9 -7.01 -1.33 -11.05
C LEU A 9 -7.53 -1.60 -9.63
N ARG A 10 -7.46 -2.84 -9.13
CA ARG A 10 -7.81 -3.16 -7.74
C ARG A 10 -6.88 -2.45 -6.76
N ALA A 11 -5.57 -2.49 -7.01
CA ALA A 11 -4.58 -1.80 -6.17
C ALA A 11 -4.82 -0.28 -6.15
N ALA A 12 -5.14 0.31 -7.30
CA ALA A 12 -5.53 1.71 -7.39
C ALA A 12 -6.80 1.99 -6.58
N PHE A 13 -7.85 1.18 -6.75
CA PHE A 13 -9.10 1.34 -6.00
C PHE A 13 -8.86 1.32 -4.48
N GLU A 14 -8.06 0.37 -3.99
CA GLU A 14 -7.69 0.29 -2.57
C GLU A 14 -6.87 1.52 -2.12
N ALA A 15 -5.91 1.97 -2.93
CA ALA A 15 -5.09 3.14 -2.64
C ALA A 15 -5.94 4.42 -2.54
N PHE A 16 -6.79 4.68 -3.53
CA PHE A 16 -7.63 5.88 -3.57
C PHE A 16 -8.74 5.88 -2.51
N SER A 17 -9.14 4.69 -2.04
CA SER A 17 -10.07 4.56 -0.91
C SER A 17 -9.41 4.85 0.45
N SER A 18 -8.07 4.84 0.51
CA SER A 18 -7.33 5.09 1.75
C SER A 18 -7.51 6.54 2.20
N GLU A 19 -7.67 6.75 3.51
CA GLU A 19 -7.79 8.08 4.08
C GLU A 19 -6.58 8.96 3.73
N ARG A 20 -5.38 8.38 3.74
CA ARG A 20 -4.14 9.07 3.39
C ARG A 20 -4.17 9.67 1.98
N VAL A 21 -4.61 8.93 0.97
CA VAL A 21 -4.69 9.44 -0.42
C VAL A 21 -5.77 10.50 -0.55
N ARG A 22 -6.94 10.31 0.06
CA ARG A 22 -8.01 11.31 0.06
C ARG A 22 -7.55 12.64 0.66
N TRP A 23 -6.84 12.59 1.79
CA TRP A 23 -6.27 13.76 2.44
C TRP A 23 -5.16 14.41 1.60
N LEU A 24 -4.24 13.60 1.04
CA LEU A 24 -3.14 14.07 0.21
C LEU A 24 -3.64 14.90 -0.97
N LEU A 25 -4.60 14.35 -1.73
CA LEU A 25 -5.11 15.01 -2.93
C LEU A 25 -5.95 16.24 -2.57
N GLY A 26 -6.82 16.12 -1.56
CA GLY A 26 -7.68 17.21 -1.09
C GLY A 26 -6.93 18.38 -0.43
N ARG A 27 -5.66 18.17 -0.02
CA ARG A 27 -4.84 19.18 0.68
C ARG A 27 -3.48 19.42 0.05
N SER A 28 -3.29 19.00 -1.19
CA SER A 28 -2.04 19.15 -1.94
C SER A 28 -1.50 20.58 -1.93
N ARG A 29 -2.36 21.58 -2.15
CA ARG A 29 -2.01 23.01 -2.07
C ARG A 29 -1.50 23.42 -0.68
N HIS A 30 -2.19 22.98 0.37
CA HIS A 30 -1.79 23.27 1.74
C HIS A 30 -0.45 22.61 2.11
N ILE A 31 -0.20 21.38 1.64
CA ILE A 31 1.08 20.68 1.82
C ILE A 31 2.23 21.48 1.18
N ALA A 32 2.02 22.01 -0.03
CA ALA A 32 3.01 22.83 -0.72
C ALA A 32 3.30 24.13 0.05
N GLU A 33 2.25 24.80 0.52
CA GLU A 33 2.34 26.08 1.25
C GLU A 33 3.07 25.91 2.59
N VAL A 34 2.71 24.90 3.40
CA VAL A 34 3.34 24.64 4.70
C VAL A 34 4.78 24.16 4.55
N GLY A 35 5.02 23.27 3.59
CA GLY A 35 6.36 22.75 3.31
C GLY A 35 7.28 23.75 2.61
N LYS A 36 6.77 24.91 2.20
CA LYS A 36 7.46 25.91 1.35
C LYS A 36 8.09 25.26 0.11
N LEU A 37 7.39 24.28 -0.45
CA LEU A 37 7.87 23.47 -1.55
C LEU A 37 7.60 24.17 -2.88
N LYS A 38 8.53 24.02 -3.82
CA LYS A 38 8.29 24.39 -5.22
C LYS A 38 7.25 23.46 -5.85
N PRO A 39 6.60 23.87 -6.94
CA PRO A 39 5.62 23.03 -7.63
C PRO A 39 6.16 21.65 -8.06
N GLU A 40 7.44 21.57 -8.41
CA GLU A 40 8.13 20.36 -8.86
C GLU A 40 8.38 19.41 -7.67
N GLU A 41 8.86 19.96 -6.54
CA GLU A 41 9.09 19.21 -5.30
C GLU A 41 7.77 18.67 -4.73
N THR A 42 6.71 19.45 -4.81
CA THR A 42 5.36 19.04 -4.42
C THR A 42 4.87 17.89 -5.30
N ARG A 43 5.07 17.98 -6.63
CA ARG A 43 4.67 16.92 -7.57
C ARG A 43 5.42 15.62 -7.28
N GLU A 44 6.73 15.68 -7.02
CA GLU A 44 7.53 14.49 -6.72
C GLU A 44 7.14 13.87 -5.37
N LEU A 45 6.88 14.70 -4.36
CA LEU A 45 6.37 14.23 -3.07
C LEU A 45 5.02 13.52 -3.23
N ILE A 46 4.06 14.12 -3.94
CA ILE A 46 2.76 13.48 -4.19
C ILE A 46 2.95 12.17 -4.96
N ARG A 47 3.79 12.15 -5.99
CA ARG A 47 4.05 10.96 -6.81
C ARG A 47 4.64 9.82 -5.99
N SER A 48 5.63 10.09 -5.15
CA SER A 48 6.24 9.08 -4.28
C SER A 48 5.23 8.51 -3.28
N ILE A 49 4.40 9.36 -2.65
CA ILE A 49 3.36 8.89 -1.73
C ILE A 49 2.32 8.02 -2.46
N LEU A 50 1.89 8.42 -3.66
CA LEU A 50 0.95 7.62 -4.45
C LEU A 50 1.54 6.28 -4.86
N ALA A 51 2.82 6.23 -5.23
CA ALA A 51 3.50 4.97 -5.54
C ALA A 51 3.51 4.01 -4.35
N GLU A 52 3.79 4.50 -3.14
CA GLU A 52 3.71 3.68 -1.92
C GLU A 52 2.28 3.20 -1.64
N GLU A 53 1.27 4.06 -1.82
CA GLU A 53 -0.12 3.68 -1.57
C GLU A 53 -0.63 2.67 -2.60
N LEU A 54 -0.16 2.71 -3.85
CA LEU A 54 -0.45 1.66 -4.84
C LEU A 54 0.13 0.31 -4.42
N GLU A 55 1.35 0.27 -3.90
CA GLU A 55 1.97 -0.96 -3.41
C GLU A 55 1.25 -1.52 -2.19
N ARG A 56 0.87 -0.64 -1.24
CA ARG A 56 0.00 -1.03 -0.11
C ARG A 56 -1.35 -1.54 -0.59
N GLY A 57 -1.96 -0.88 -1.58
CA GLY A 57 -3.22 -1.30 -2.19
C GLY A 57 -3.14 -2.69 -2.83
N LEU A 58 -2.01 -3.00 -3.48
CA LEU A 58 -1.76 -4.32 -4.05
C LEU A 58 -1.67 -5.39 -2.95
N ILE A 59 -0.92 -5.13 -1.87
CA ILE A 59 -0.83 -6.03 -0.71
C ILE A 59 -2.21 -6.26 -0.09
N VAL A 60 -2.97 -5.19 0.17
CA VAL A 60 -4.31 -5.26 0.76
C VAL A 60 -5.28 -6.05 -0.15
N SER A 61 -5.23 -5.82 -1.46
CA SER A 61 -6.04 -6.57 -2.42
C SER A 61 -5.76 -8.07 -2.36
N GLU A 62 -4.48 -8.48 -2.28
CA GLU A 62 -4.13 -9.90 -2.16
C GLU A 62 -4.58 -10.51 -0.84
N LEU A 63 -4.48 -9.76 0.27
CA LEU A 63 -4.95 -10.20 1.58
C LEU A 63 -6.48 -10.36 1.63
N LYS A 64 -7.23 -9.44 1.02
CA LYS A 64 -8.70 -9.54 0.91
C LYS A 64 -9.13 -10.73 0.06
N ALA A 65 -8.43 -10.98 -1.06
CA ALA A 65 -8.79 -12.02 -2.00
C ALA A 65 -8.42 -13.44 -1.53
N ASN A 66 -7.32 -13.60 -0.80
CA ASN A 66 -6.76 -14.91 -0.48
C ASN A 66 -6.70 -15.22 1.03
N GLY A 67 -7.18 -14.30 1.87
CA GLY A 67 -7.09 -14.44 3.33
C GLY A 67 -5.66 -14.24 3.86
N PRO A 68 -5.32 -14.83 5.02
CA PRO A 68 -4.02 -14.61 5.64
C PRO A 68 -2.83 -15.09 4.78
N LEU A 69 -1.90 -14.18 4.46
CA LEU A 69 -0.71 -14.46 3.67
C LEU A 69 0.58 -14.08 4.40
N THR A 70 1.64 -14.82 4.14
CA THR A 70 3.00 -14.57 4.62
C THR A 70 3.76 -13.64 3.66
N VAL A 71 4.90 -13.10 4.11
CA VAL A 71 5.76 -12.24 3.26
C VAL A 71 6.24 -12.94 1.98
N PRO A 72 6.69 -14.21 2.00
CA PRO A 72 7.03 -14.92 0.76
C PRO A 72 5.85 -15.10 -0.20
N GLU A 73 4.65 -15.44 0.31
CA GLU A 73 3.44 -15.58 -0.51
C GLU A 73 3.05 -14.23 -1.14
N LEU A 74 3.11 -13.14 -0.37
CA LEU A 74 2.86 -11.79 -0.88
C LEU A 74 3.89 -11.37 -1.94
N ALA A 75 5.17 -11.73 -1.77
CA ALA A 75 6.21 -11.40 -2.75
C ALA A 75 5.96 -12.10 -4.08
N GLN A 76 5.56 -13.37 -4.04
CA GLN A 76 5.21 -14.13 -5.23
C GLN A 76 4.00 -13.55 -5.97
N ARG A 77 2.98 -13.13 -5.22
CA ARG A 77 1.71 -12.64 -5.77
C ARG A 77 1.78 -11.22 -6.30
N THR A 78 2.50 -10.35 -5.60
CA THR A 78 2.58 -8.92 -5.93
C THR A 78 3.78 -8.58 -6.81
N GLY A 79 4.77 -9.47 -6.90
CA GLY A 79 6.05 -9.18 -7.55
C GLY A 79 6.93 -8.19 -6.78
N LEU A 80 6.51 -7.72 -5.60
CA LEU A 80 7.25 -6.76 -4.80
C LEU A 80 8.39 -7.46 -4.03
N PRO A 81 9.54 -6.79 -3.83
CA PRO A 81 10.62 -7.33 -3.00
C PRO A 81 10.16 -7.59 -1.55
N LYS A 82 10.56 -8.72 -0.97
CA LYS A 82 10.21 -9.11 0.41
C LYS A 82 10.49 -8.02 1.44
N ARG A 83 11.64 -7.33 1.32
CA ARG A 83 12.01 -6.19 2.18
C ARG A 83 10.99 -5.06 2.12
N LYS A 84 10.49 -4.75 0.92
CA LYS A 84 9.50 -3.69 0.69
C LYS A 84 8.14 -4.07 1.27
N ILE A 85 7.72 -5.32 1.05
CA ILE A 85 6.50 -5.86 1.65
C ILE A 85 6.56 -5.79 3.17
N MET A 86 7.66 -6.23 3.78
CA MET A 86 7.82 -6.17 5.24
C MET A 86 7.69 -4.73 5.76
N TRP A 87 8.32 -3.77 5.08
CA TRP A 87 8.21 -2.35 5.45
C TRP A 87 6.76 -1.86 5.39
N HIS A 88 6.03 -2.15 4.30
CA HIS A 88 4.63 -1.79 4.18
C HIS A 88 3.75 -2.43 5.24
N LEU A 89 3.95 -3.73 5.53
CA LEU A 89 3.20 -4.43 6.57
C LEU A 89 3.42 -3.80 7.94
N ILE A 90 4.66 -3.44 8.29
CA ILE A 90 4.96 -2.76 9.57
C ILE A 90 4.22 -1.41 9.66
N CYS A 91 4.29 -0.58 8.62
CA CYS A 91 3.56 0.68 8.59
C CYS A 91 2.05 0.47 8.70
N MET A 92 1.50 -0.46 7.91
CA MET A 92 0.07 -0.75 7.90
C MET A 92 -0.42 -1.37 9.20
N MET A 93 0.41 -2.15 9.91
CA MET A 93 0.10 -2.65 11.26
C MET A 93 0.00 -1.51 12.26
N LYS A 94 0.94 -0.55 12.22
CA LYS A 94 0.89 0.65 13.07
C LYS A 94 -0.36 1.50 12.80
N GLU A 95 -0.82 1.52 11.55
CA GLU A 95 -2.06 2.19 11.12
C GLU A 95 -3.33 1.36 11.40
N GLY A 96 -3.20 0.12 11.88
CA GLY A 96 -4.34 -0.79 12.12
C GLY A 96 -4.99 -1.36 10.86
N ARG A 97 -4.37 -1.19 9.68
CA ARG A 97 -4.88 -1.66 8.37
C ARG A 97 -4.66 -3.15 8.13
N VAL A 98 -3.68 -3.75 8.80
CA VAL A 98 -3.37 -5.19 8.74
C VAL A 98 -2.96 -5.69 10.12
N ALA A 99 -3.13 -6.98 10.38
CA ALA A 99 -2.76 -7.63 11.63
C ALA A 99 -2.18 -9.03 11.37
N ILE A 100 -1.39 -9.54 12.34
CA ILE A 100 -0.91 -10.91 12.31
C ILE A 100 -2.06 -11.85 12.68
N ARG A 101 -2.35 -12.83 11.83
CA ARG A 101 -3.35 -13.90 12.03
C ARG A 101 -2.66 -15.27 12.00
N GLY A 102 -1.79 -15.49 12.96
CA GLY A 102 -1.09 -16.76 13.16
C GLY A 102 0.21 -16.88 12.37
N LYS A 103 0.63 -18.13 12.16
CA LYS A 103 1.88 -18.51 11.49
C LYS A 103 1.63 -19.60 10.47
N LYS A 104 2.43 -19.60 9.40
CA LYS A 104 2.55 -20.72 8.45
C LYS A 104 4.04 -21.07 8.35
N GLY A 105 4.43 -22.21 8.92
CA GLY A 105 5.84 -22.55 9.12
C GLY A 105 6.54 -21.48 9.97
N ASP A 106 7.70 -21.01 9.49
CA ASP A 106 8.51 -20.00 10.18
C ASP A 106 8.06 -18.55 9.95
N TYR A 107 7.01 -18.33 9.14
CA TYR A 107 6.56 -17.00 8.77
C TYR A 107 5.24 -16.63 9.45
N TYR A 108 5.14 -15.37 9.88
CA TYR A 108 3.86 -14.78 10.27
C TYR A 108 2.94 -14.62 9.05
N ALA A 109 1.67 -14.95 9.23
CA ALA A 109 0.61 -14.67 8.27
C ALA A 109 -0.11 -13.38 8.67
N PHE A 110 -0.38 -12.51 7.70
CA PHE A 110 -1.01 -11.21 7.87
C PHE A 110 -2.38 -11.22 7.22
N SER A 111 -3.36 -10.51 7.78
CA SER A 111 -4.66 -10.26 7.16
C SER A 111 -5.07 -8.81 7.31
N VAL A 112 -6.05 -8.37 6.53
CA VAL A 112 -6.86 -7.20 6.90
C VAL A 112 -7.75 -7.54 8.11
N PRO A 113 -8.11 -6.56 8.97
CA PRO A 113 -9.00 -6.75 10.12
C PRO A 113 -10.34 -7.40 9.77
#